data_AF-A0A662BGA0-F1
#
_entry.id   AF-A0A662BGA0-F1
#
_cell.length_a   1.000
_cell.length_b   1.000
_cell.length_c   1.000
_cell.angle_alpha   90.00
_cell.angle_beta   90.00
_cell.angle_gamma   90.00
#
_symmetry.space_group_name_H-M   'P 1'
#
loop_
_entity.id
_entity.type
_entity.pdbx_description
1 polymer ?
#
loop_
_entity_poly.entity_id
_entity_poly.type
_entity_poly.pdbx_seq_one_letter_code
_entity_poly.pdbx_strand_id
1 'polypeptide(L)'
;IANQKPSINYLSCLEDAVIVIINSEKEEAFYKRFPRFEEISRIETTKMMGENQELLSIFITSSPEERYKYILENKPNLLQIAPQHQIASYIGVTPESLSRIRKRIIK
;
A
#
# COMPACT_ATOMS: atom_id res chain seq x y z
N ILE A 1 -1.62 -17.85 -7.47
CA ILE A 1 -0.63 -16.74 -7.38
C ILE A 1 0.09 -16.70 -6.01
N ALA A 2 -0.40 -17.41 -4.98
CA ALA A 2 0.52 -18.16 -4.10
C ALA A 2 -0.07 -19.54 -3.77
N ASN A 3 -1.34 -19.57 -3.35
CA ASN A 3 -1.99 -20.79 -2.84
C ASN A 3 -3.30 -21.18 -3.55
N GLN A 4 -3.61 -20.57 -4.72
CA GLN A 4 -4.85 -20.78 -5.48
C GLN A 4 -6.16 -20.65 -4.65
N LYS A 5 -6.15 -19.77 -3.64
CA LYS A 5 -7.33 -19.48 -2.81
C LYS A 5 -7.92 -18.12 -3.18
N PRO A 6 -9.25 -17.96 -3.12
CA PRO A 6 -9.90 -16.66 -3.25
C PRO A 6 -9.33 -15.65 -2.23
N SER A 7 -9.23 -14.38 -2.65
CA SER A 7 -8.89 -13.29 -1.74
C SER A 7 -10.01 -13.10 -0.72
N ILE A 8 -9.64 -12.82 0.54
CA ILE A 8 -10.58 -12.40 1.59
C ILE A 8 -10.91 -10.91 1.51
N ASN A 9 -10.12 -10.15 0.74
CA ASN A 9 -10.24 -8.70 0.59
C ASN A 9 -10.60 -8.34 -0.85
N TYR A 10 -11.29 -7.21 -1.01
CA TYR A 10 -11.57 -6.61 -2.31
C TYR A 10 -10.66 -5.40 -2.53
N LEU A 11 -10.32 -5.15 -3.80
CA LEU A 11 -9.63 -3.94 -4.21
C LEU A 11 -10.65 -2.99 -4.84
N SER A 12 -10.56 -1.71 -4.48
CA SER A 12 -11.36 -0.64 -5.06
C SER A 12 -10.41 0.46 -5.52
N CYS A 13 -10.69 1.03 -6.68
CA CYS A 13 -9.96 2.20 -7.17
C CYS A 13 -10.52 3.46 -6.51
N LEU A 14 -9.63 4.37 -6.10
CA LEU A 14 -9.99 5.68 -5.54
C LEU A 14 -10.16 6.76 -6.62
N GLU A 15 -9.67 6.46 -7.82
CA GLU A 15 -9.68 7.31 -9.00
C GLU A 15 -9.91 6.44 -10.24
N ASP A 16 -10.18 7.08 -11.38
CA ASP A 16 -10.31 6.38 -12.66
C ASP A 16 -9.01 5.64 -12.99
N ALA A 17 -9.10 4.32 -13.18
CA ALA A 17 -7.94 3.46 -13.32
C ALA A 17 -8.11 2.45 -14.46
N VAL A 18 -6.98 2.12 -15.11
CA VAL A 18 -6.89 1.02 -16.07
C VAL A 18 -6.18 -0.15 -15.39
N ILE A 19 -6.86 -1.30 -15.33
CA ILE A 19 -6.35 -2.50 -14.65
C ILE A 19 -5.93 -3.54 -15.69
N VAL A 20 -4.72 -4.06 -15.54
CA VAL A 20 -4.24 -5.22 -16.30
C VAL A 20 -4.38 -6.47 -15.43
N ILE A 21 -5.06 -7.49 -15.97
CA ILE A 21 -5.32 -8.75 -15.26
C ILE A 21 -4.53 -9.88 -15.92
N ILE A 22 -3.74 -10.58 -15.13
CA ILE A 22 -2.97 -11.77 -15.54
C ILE A 22 -3.39 -12.92 -14.63
N ASN A 23 -3.67 -14.09 -15.24
CA ASN A 23 -3.90 -15.33 -14.51
C ASN A 23 -2.61 -16.15 -14.43
N SER A 24 -2.58 -17.17 -13.57
CA SER A 24 -1.39 -18.00 -13.35
C SER A 24 -0.86 -18.64 -14.64
N GLU A 25 -1.74 -19.04 -15.55
CA GLU A 25 -1.35 -19.67 -16.83
C GLU A 25 -0.61 -18.70 -17.75
N LYS A 26 -1.12 -17.47 -17.89
CA LYS A 26 -0.47 -16.41 -18.68
C LYS A 26 0.83 -15.96 -18.04
N GLU A 27 0.89 -15.91 -16.71
CA GLU A 27 2.11 -15.62 -15.97
C GLU A 27 3.20 -16.67 -16.22
N GLU A 28 2.87 -17.97 -16.11
CA GLU A 28 3.81 -19.05 -16.40
C GLU A 28 4.30 -19.02 -17.86
N ALA A 29 3.38 -18.81 -18.80
CA ALA A 29 3.74 -18.67 -20.22
C ALA A 29 4.63 -17.44 -20.47
N PHE A 30 4.41 -16.35 -19.73
CA PHE A 30 5.22 -15.13 -19.81
C PHE A 30 6.65 -15.38 -19.33
N TYR A 31 6.84 -16.04 -18.19
CA TYR A 31 8.18 -16.36 -17.69
C TYR A 31 8.93 -17.33 -18.60
N LYS A 32 8.25 -18.35 -19.16
CA LYS A 32 8.85 -19.25 -20.16
C LYS A 32 9.32 -18.51 -21.41
N ARG A 33 8.53 -17.52 -21.87
CA ARG A 33 8.86 -16.71 -23.05
C ARG A 33 9.99 -15.71 -22.76
N PHE A 34 10.07 -15.18 -21.55
CA PHE A 34 11.05 -14.19 -21.14
C PHE A 34 11.73 -14.56 -19.80
N PRO A 35 12.67 -15.52 -19.78
CA PRO A 35 13.24 -16.05 -18.54
C PRO A 35 13.93 -14.99 -17.65
N ARG A 36 14.48 -13.93 -18.25
CA ARG A 36 15.09 -12.81 -17.50
C ARG A 36 14.10 -12.08 -16.58
N PHE A 37 12.80 -12.16 -16.86
CA PHE A 37 11.79 -11.59 -15.96
C PHE A 37 11.71 -12.31 -14.62
N GLU A 38 12.12 -13.57 -14.49
CA GLU A 38 12.14 -14.24 -13.19
C GLU A 38 13.14 -13.57 -12.23
N GLU A 39 14.30 -13.15 -12.73
CA GLU A 39 15.28 -12.40 -11.96
C GLU A 39 14.75 -11.02 -11.54
N ILE A 40 14.14 -10.31 -12.49
CA ILE A 40 13.52 -8.99 -12.23
C ILE A 40 12.42 -9.14 -11.18
N SER A 41 11.50 -10.10 -11.35
CA SER A 41 10.42 -10.38 -10.40
C SER A 41 10.95 -10.70 -9.00
N ARG A 42 12.06 -11.45 -8.89
CA ARG A 42 12.69 -11.75 -7.60
C ARG A 42 13.25 -10.50 -6.92
N ILE A 43 13.95 -9.65 -7.66
CA ILE A 43 14.51 -8.39 -7.13
C ILE A 43 13.38 -7.47 -6.66
N GLU A 44 12.38 -7.24 -7.51
CA GLU A 44 11.24 -6.37 -7.18
C GLU A 44 10.42 -6.91 -6.00
N THR A 45 10.19 -8.23 -5.94
CA THR A 45 9.50 -8.85 -4.80
C THR A 45 10.28 -8.65 -3.50
N THR A 46 11.60 -8.82 -3.54
CA THR A 46 12.47 -8.65 -2.35
C THR A 46 12.44 -7.20 -1.86
N LYS A 47 12.52 -6.24 -2.79
CA LYS A 47 12.40 -4.82 -2.49
C LYS A 47 11.05 -4.48 -1.87
N MET A 48 9.95 -4.92 -2.50
CA MET A 48 8.60 -4.71 -1.99
C MET A 48 8.39 -5.33 -0.60
N MET A 49 8.97 -6.50 -0.33
CA MET A 49 8.93 -7.11 1.00
C MET A 49 9.67 -6.26 2.04
N GLY A 50 10.85 -5.73 1.70
CA GLY A 50 11.61 -4.83 2.57
C GLY A 50 10.84 -3.55 2.90
N GLU A 51 10.27 -2.89 1.88
CA GLU A 51 9.44 -1.70 2.06
C GLU A 51 8.22 -1.96 2.94
N ASN A 52 7.53 -3.10 2.73
CA ASN A 52 6.40 -3.49 3.58
C ASN A 52 6.82 -3.76 5.03
N GLN A 53 7.98 -4.37 5.25
CA GLN A 53 8.51 -4.61 6.58
C GLN A 53 8.85 -3.29 7.30
N GLU A 54 9.43 -2.32 6.59
CA GLU A 54 9.69 -0.99 7.12
C GLU A 54 8.39 -0.26 7.47
N LEU A 55 7.39 -0.27 6.58
CA LEU A 55 6.08 0.33 6.85
C LEU A 55 5.39 -0.30 8.07
N LEU A 56 5.47 -1.62 8.23
CA LEU A 56 4.96 -2.32 9.41
C LEU A 56 5.72 -1.92 10.67
N SER A 57 7.04 -1.82 10.61
CA SER A 57 7.88 -1.38 11.73
C SER A 57 7.51 0.04 12.18
N ILE A 58 7.38 0.97 11.23
CA ILE A 58 6.89 2.34 11.49
C ILE A 58 5.52 2.27 12.14
N PHE A 59 4.60 1.48 11.61
CA PHE A 59 3.23 1.40 12.14
C PHE A 59 3.18 0.92 13.59
N ILE A 60 4.03 -0.03 13.97
CA ILE A 60 4.08 -0.62 15.32
C ILE A 60 4.80 0.31 16.31
N THR A 61 5.87 0.98 15.87
CA THR A 61 6.77 1.72 16.77
C THR A 61 6.40 3.19 16.94
N SER A 62 5.62 3.76 16.02
CA SER A 62 5.32 5.19 16.01
C SER A 62 3.90 5.53 16.45
N SER A 63 3.75 6.71 17.04
CA SER A 63 2.46 7.28 17.42
C SER A 63 1.60 7.59 16.18
N PRO A 64 0.27 7.68 16.31
CA PRO A 64 -0.58 8.13 15.21
C PRO A 64 -0.19 9.47 14.58
N GLU A 65 0.34 10.40 15.38
CA GLU A 65 0.80 11.71 14.89
C GLU A 65 2.04 11.56 14.00
N GLU A 66 3.00 10.72 14.40
CA GLU A 66 4.19 10.40 13.60
C GLU A 66 3.82 9.65 12.33
N ARG A 67 2.88 8.69 12.39
CA ARG A 67 2.35 8.02 11.18
C ARG A 67 1.73 9.00 10.20
N TYR A 68 0.98 9.98 10.69
CA TYR A 68 0.41 11.02 9.83
C TYR A 68 1.48 11.92 9.20
N LYS A 69 2.51 12.30 9.97
CA LYS A 69 3.67 13.06 9.44
C LYS A 69 4.44 12.26 8.38
N TYR A 70 4.63 10.97 8.61
CA TYR A 70 5.27 10.09 7.63
C TYR A 70 4.54 10.12 6.28
N ILE A 71 3.20 10.09 6.28
CA ILE A 71 2.40 10.19 5.05
C ILE A 71 2.55 11.57 4.40
N LEU A 72 2.53 12.65 5.20
CA LEU A 72 2.73 14.01 4.68
C LEU A 72 4.05 14.15 3.93
N GLU A 73 5.12 13.55 4.44
CA GLU A 73 6.47 13.67 3.89
C GLU A 73 6.72 12.70 2.72
N ASN A 74 6.27 11.45 2.85
CA ASN A 74 6.64 10.37 1.92
C ASN A 74 5.54 10.02 0.92
N LYS A 75 4.27 10.29 1.24
CA LYS A 75 3.11 9.91 0.42
C LYS A 75 2.06 11.04 0.34
N PRO A 76 2.44 12.29 0.01
CA PRO A 76 1.51 13.43 0.04
C PRO A 76 0.32 13.25 -0.91
N ASN A 77 0.51 12.55 -2.04
CA ASN A 77 -0.57 12.28 -2.98
C ASN A 77 -1.72 11.45 -2.36
N LEU A 78 -1.39 10.54 -1.45
CA LEU A 78 -2.41 9.72 -0.77
C LEU A 78 -3.42 10.59 0.00
N LEU A 79 -2.97 11.72 0.56
CA LEU A 79 -3.82 12.66 1.29
C LEU A 79 -4.74 13.47 0.37
N GLN A 80 -4.46 13.52 -0.93
CA GLN A 80 -5.26 14.23 -1.92
C GLN A 80 -6.40 13.35 -2.46
N ILE A 81 -6.13 12.07 -2.70
CA ILE A 81 -7.09 11.15 -3.33
C ILE A 81 -7.91 10.34 -2.32
N ALA A 82 -7.36 10.04 -1.13
CA ALA A 82 -8.04 9.14 -0.21
C ALA A 82 -9.02 9.90 0.71
N PRO A 83 -10.26 9.39 0.87
CA PRO A 83 -11.21 9.91 1.86
C PRO A 83 -10.63 9.90 3.27
N GLN A 84 -10.98 10.92 4.06
CA GLN A 84 -10.43 11.11 5.41
C GLN A 84 -10.64 9.90 6.34
N HIS A 85 -11.76 9.18 6.21
CA HIS A 85 -12.01 7.98 7.02
C HIS A 85 -11.05 6.83 6.68
N GLN A 86 -10.63 6.70 5.41
CA GLN A 86 -9.64 5.70 4.99
C GLN A 86 -8.25 6.07 5.49
N ILE A 87 -7.89 7.36 5.46
CA ILE A 87 -6.64 7.83 6.08
C ILE A 87 -6.63 7.55 7.59
N ALA A 88 -7.74 7.78 8.29
CA ALA A 88 -7.86 7.50 9.71
C ALA A 88 -7.64 6.01 10.01
N SER A 89 -8.31 5.13 9.24
CA SER A 89 -8.12 3.69 9.33
C SER A 89 -6.68 3.26 9.02
N TYR A 90 -6.07 3.84 7.98
CA TYR A 90 -4.70 3.55 7.56
C TYR A 90 -3.65 3.87 8.63
N ILE A 91 -3.85 4.93 9.43
CA ILE A 91 -2.97 5.24 10.58
C ILE A 91 -3.48 4.69 11.92
N GLY A 92 -4.53 3.86 11.91
CA GLY A 92 -5.04 3.18 13.10
C GLY A 92 -5.75 4.07 14.11
N VAL A 93 -6.50 5.08 13.67
CA VAL A 93 -7.29 5.98 14.55
C VAL A 93 -8.71 6.22 14.03
N THR A 94 -9.56 6.82 14.88
CA THR A 94 -10.88 7.27 14.46
C THR A 94 -10.83 8.57 13.64
N PRO A 95 -11.83 8.86 12.78
CA PRO A 95 -11.88 10.11 12.02
C PRO A 95 -11.80 11.39 12.87
N GLU A 96 -12.38 11.38 14.08
CA GLU A 96 -12.30 12.48 15.04
C GLU A 96 -10.88 12.67 15.56
N SER A 97 -10.20 11.56 15.87
CA SER A 97 -8.80 11.56 16.31
C SER A 97 -7.89 12.14 15.23
N LEU A 98 -8.06 11.70 13.98
CA LEU A 98 -7.34 12.26 12.83
C LEU A 98 -7.59 13.77 12.68
N SER A 99 -8.83 14.21 12.85
CA SER A 99 -9.17 15.64 12.79
C SER A 99 -8.44 16.47 13.86
N ARG A 100 -8.26 15.92 15.08
CA ARG A 100 -7.47 16.56 16.15
C ARG A 100 -5.99 16.63 15.79
N ILE A 101 -5.42 15.55 15.26
CA ILE A 101 -4.01 15.48 14.83
C ILE A 101 -3.73 16.55 13.77
N ARG A 102 -4.57 16.67 12.75
CA ARG A 102 -4.43 17.67 11.68
C ARG A 102 -4.40 19.10 12.23
N LYS A 103 -5.29 19.42 13.18
CA LYS A 103 -5.34 20.75 13.80
C LYS A 103 -4.08 21.09 14.59
N ARG A 104 -3.41 20.11 15.20
CA ARG A 104 -2.15 20.32 15.94
C ARG A 104 -0.97 20.60 15.01
N ILE A 105 -0.97 20.00 13.83
CA ILE A 105 0.13 20.08 12.86
C ILE A 105 0.06 21.35 11.99
N ILE A 106 -1.15 21.86 11.71
CA ILE A 106 -1.38 23.09 10.90
C ILE A 106 -1.20 24.37 11.74
N LYS A 107 -0.87 24.25 13.03
CA LYS A 107 -0.62 25.38 13.92
C LYS A 107 0.76 25.96 13.69
#